data_AF-A0A7G2CPC3-F1
#
_entry.id   AF-A0A7G2CPC3-F1
#
_cell.length_a   1.000
_cell.length_b   1.000
_cell.length_c   1.000
_cell.angle_alpha   90.00
_cell.angle_beta   90.00
_cell.angle_gamma   90.00
#
_symmetry.space_group_name_H-M   'P 1'
#
loop_
_entity.id
_entity.type
_entity.pdbx_description
1 polymer ?
#
loop_
_entity_poly.entity_id
_entity_poly.type
_entity_poly.pdbx_seq_one_letter_code
_entity_poly.pdbx_strand_id
1 'polypeptide(L)'
;MAHILEFGVVNIVLGHGVLVGFGGPRTLTDITARPHGDLTEYKPSLMVGVPRIFDTVRRGVESKLPPPGSLKRKIFDQAFESRLAALREGKDTPFYNEKVFSKPREALGGNIRLFLSGGGPLSAATQNFMNVVFGLMVVGWGLTETVCIGTISRWGDLEAGVTGQVLVAEELKLVDTEDYKHTNKPLPEGELCLRGPFLFKGYYKQDALTKEAIDKDGWFHTGDVGSIDAQGRVRLVGRIKALAKNVLGEYVALEMLESIYSTHLLVLNNCACVLVNPEKSYITLLVLTDESRAMKFAAENQLSGKFPAILKDEKFIQAAVKSLGELATKAGRKHFELVKNVCFTCDEWTPENGMLTAAMKLKRSVINQKYAKEIEQLFVAE
;
A
#
# COMPACT_ATOMS: atom_id res chain seq x y z
N MET A 1 16.09 16.11 -1.26
CA MET A 1 15.54 15.39 -2.42
C MET A 1 16.40 14.16 -2.70
N ALA A 2 16.26 13.10 -1.90
CA ALA A 2 17.12 11.90 -2.00
C ALA A 2 16.44 10.72 -2.72
N HIS A 3 15.14 10.84 -3.01
CA HIS A 3 14.33 9.78 -3.60
C HIS A 3 13.96 10.12 -5.05
N ILE A 4 14.09 9.15 -5.96
CA ILE A 4 13.93 9.35 -7.40
C ILE A 4 12.55 9.83 -7.80
N LEU A 5 11.49 9.39 -7.10
CA LEU A 5 10.11 9.81 -7.37
C LEU A 5 9.92 11.31 -7.14
N GLU A 6 10.45 11.83 -6.02
CA GLU A 6 10.39 13.25 -5.70
C GLU A 6 11.18 14.05 -6.76
N PHE A 7 12.40 13.60 -7.07
CA PHE A 7 13.24 14.23 -8.08
C PHE A 7 12.58 14.28 -9.46
N GLY A 8 12.07 13.15 -9.96
CA GLY A 8 11.44 13.06 -11.27
C GLY A 8 10.20 13.95 -11.37
N VAL A 9 9.29 13.85 -10.39
CA VAL A 9 8.06 14.63 -10.39
C VAL A 9 8.37 16.13 -10.30
N VAL A 10 9.23 16.56 -9.37
CA VAL A 10 9.56 17.99 -9.19
C VAL A 10 10.14 18.59 -10.47
N ASN A 11 11.08 17.90 -11.13
CA ASN A 11 11.66 18.39 -12.39
C ASN A 11 10.61 18.48 -13.51
N ILE A 12 9.74 17.48 -13.64
CA ILE A 12 8.68 17.49 -14.66
C ILE A 12 7.72 18.66 -14.42
N VAL A 13 7.22 18.85 -13.20
CA VAL A 13 6.23 19.89 -12.92
C VAL A 13 6.83 21.31 -13.00
N LEU A 14 8.09 21.49 -12.57
CA LEU A 14 8.80 22.76 -12.75
C LEU A 14 9.02 23.08 -14.23
N GLY A 15 9.33 22.06 -15.05
CA GLY A 15 9.42 22.22 -16.51
C GLY A 15 8.12 22.67 -17.18
N HIS A 16 6.97 22.45 -16.53
CA HIS A 16 5.65 22.92 -16.97
C HIS A 16 5.20 24.23 -16.28
N GLY A 17 6.09 24.90 -15.53
CA GLY A 17 5.78 26.16 -14.85
C GLY A 17 4.81 26.01 -13.66
N VAL A 18 4.70 24.82 -13.09
CA VAL A 18 3.82 24.56 -11.94
C VAL A 18 4.52 24.94 -10.64
N LEU A 19 3.80 25.63 -9.74
CA LEU A 19 4.28 25.93 -8.40
C LEU A 19 4.35 24.64 -7.56
N VAL A 20 5.51 24.39 -6.96
CA VAL A 20 5.74 23.22 -6.08
C VAL A 20 5.73 23.67 -4.62
N GLY A 21 4.77 23.17 -3.85
CA GLY A 21 4.76 23.27 -2.40
C GLY A 21 5.46 22.08 -1.77
N PHE A 22 6.40 22.31 -0.86
CA PHE A 22 7.06 21.26 -0.09
C PHE A 22 6.40 21.13 1.27
N GLY A 23 6.10 19.89 1.67
CA GLY A 23 5.52 19.60 2.98
C GLY A 23 6.11 18.35 3.60
N GLY A 24 6.23 18.35 4.92
CA GLY A 24 6.70 17.22 5.72
C GLY A 24 5.57 16.54 6.50
N PRO A 25 5.79 15.34 7.05
CA PRO A 25 4.76 14.63 7.83
C PRO A 25 4.18 15.42 9.01
N ARG A 26 4.95 16.36 9.59
CA ARG A 26 4.52 17.21 10.71
C ARG A 26 3.90 18.54 10.29
N THR A 27 4.05 18.94 9.03
CA THR A 27 3.53 20.23 8.52
C THR A 27 2.35 20.04 7.57
N LEU A 28 2.16 18.83 7.04
CA LEU A 28 1.19 18.53 5.99
C LEU A 28 -0.26 18.88 6.37
N THR A 29 -0.63 18.71 7.64
CA THR A 29 -2.02 18.89 8.10
C THR A 29 -2.11 19.81 9.31
N ASP A 30 -3.28 20.45 9.48
CA ASP A 30 -3.61 21.31 10.62
C ASP A 30 -3.58 20.59 11.98
N ILE A 31 -3.54 19.24 11.98
CA ILE A 31 -3.45 18.45 13.22
C ILE A 31 -2.17 18.84 13.98
N THR A 32 -1.04 18.88 13.28
CA THR A 32 0.29 19.08 13.87
C THR A 32 0.90 20.44 13.55
N ALA A 33 0.50 21.08 12.44
CA ALA A 33 1.04 22.38 12.04
C ALA A 33 0.32 23.57 12.69
N ARG A 34 0.99 24.72 12.78
CA ARG A 34 0.45 26.00 13.28
C ARG A 34 0.99 27.15 12.41
N PRO A 35 0.19 28.17 12.06
CA PRO A 35 -1.25 28.31 12.33
C PRO A 35 -2.11 27.32 11.52
N HIS A 36 -1.69 26.98 10.30
CA HIS A 36 -2.29 25.98 9.42
C HIS A 36 -1.21 25.10 8.79
N GLY A 37 -1.59 23.95 8.24
CA GLY A 37 -0.71 23.02 7.54
C GLY A 37 -0.64 23.28 6.03
N ASP A 38 0.33 22.61 5.40
CA ASP A 38 0.72 22.85 4.00
C ASP A 38 -0.46 22.66 3.03
N LEU A 39 -1.34 21.68 3.26
CA LEU A 39 -2.49 21.42 2.39
C LEU A 39 -3.54 22.55 2.44
N THR A 40 -3.73 23.15 3.61
CA THR A 40 -4.67 24.26 3.82
C THR A 40 -4.13 25.54 3.20
N GLU A 41 -2.82 25.76 3.32
CA GLU A 41 -2.13 26.93 2.78
C GLU A 41 -2.02 26.87 1.24
N TYR A 42 -1.46 25.78 0.71
CA TYR A 42 -1.18 25.67 -0.74
C TYR A 42 -2.40 25.33 -1.58
N LYS A 43 -3.44 24.71 -1.01
CA LYS A 43 -4.64 24.24 -1.73
C LYS A 43 -4.30 23.55 -3.07
N PRO A 44 -3.52 22.47 -3.04
CA PRO A 44 -2.92 21.88 -4.24
C PRO A 44 -3.98 21.31 -5.19
N SER A 45 -3.68 21.32 -6.49
CA SER A 45 -4.46 20.63 -7.53
C SER A 45 -3.95 19.22 -7.85
N LEU A 46 -2.66 18.99 -7.59
CA LEU A 46 -1.96 17.71 -7.72
C LEU A 46 -1.29 17.40 -6.38
N MET A 47 -1.51 16.19 -5.87
CA MET A 47 -0.81 15.70 -4.68
C MET A 47 -0.05 14.42 -5.01
N VAL A 48 1.25 14.42 -4.73
CA VAL A 48 2.14 13.28 -4.98
C VAL A 48 2.54 12.67 -3.64
N GLY A 49 2.48 11.35 -3.52
CA GLY A 49 2.78 10.70 -2.26
C GLY A 49 2.99 9.20 -2.38
N VAL A 50 3.43 8.61 -1.26
CA VAL A 50 3.47 7.15 -1.08
C VAL A 50 2.11 6.67 -0.53
N PRO A 51 1.74 5.38 -0.72
CA PRO A 51 0.46 4.82 -0.26
C PRO A 51 0.08 5.19 1.18
N ARG A 52 1.06 5.20 2.10
CA ARG A 52 0.88 5.54 3.51
C ARG A 52 0.21 6.90 3.75
N ILE A 53 0.55 7.91 2.93
CA ILE A 53 -0.02 9.24 3.06
C ILE A 53 -1.51 9.16 2.75
N PHE A 54 -1.89 8.47 1.67
CA PHE A 54 -3.29 8.28 1.26
C PHE A 54 -4.08 7.41 2.24
N ASP A 55 -3.48 6.37 2.82
CA ASP A 55 -4.11 5.59 3.90
C ASP A 55 -4.37 6.47 5.15
N THR A 56 -3.46 7.38 5.45
CA THR A 56 -3.61 8.30 6.59
C THR A 56 -4.72 9.31 6.34
N VAL A 57 -4.79 9.86 5.13
CA VAL A 57 -5.89 10.72 4.69
C VAL A 57 -7.23 9.98 4.79
N ARG A 58 -7.31 8.78 4.23
CA ARG A 58 -8.52 7.93 4.28
C ARG A 58 -8.97 7.69 5.72
N ARG A 59 -8.10 7.19 6.60
CA ARG A 59 -8.43 6.96 8.01
C ARG A 59 -8.82 8.25 8.72
N GLY A 60 -8.15 9.35 8.42
CA GLY A 60 -8.47 10.68 8.94
C GLY A 60 -9.90 11.09 8.62
N VAL A 61 -10.36 10.86 7.39
CA VAL A 61 -11.76 11.11 6.99
C VAL A 61 -12.71 10.10 7.62
N GLU A 62 -12.42 8.80 7.53
CA GLU A 62 -13.26 7.73 8.05
C GLU A 62 -13.53 7.89 9.56
N SER A 63 -12.53 8.36 10.32
CA SER A 63 -12.66 8.66 11.75
C SER A 63 -13.63 9.80 12.08
N LYS A 64 -13.85 10.71 11.13
CA LYS A 64 -14.76 11.86 11.26
C LYS A 64 -16.13 11.60 10.64
N LEU A 65 -16.33 10.43 10.00
CA LEU A 65 -17.62 10.09 9.42
C LEU A 65 -18.68 9.88 10.51
N PRO A 66 -19.96 10.14 10.21
CA PRO A 66 -21.05 9.86 11.13
C PRO A 66 -21.06 8.37 11.56
N PRO A 67 -21.55 8.08 12.78
CA PRO A 67 -21.55 6.73 13.31
C PRO A 67 -22.38 5.77 12.44
N PRO A 68 -21.98 4.49 12.34
CA PRO A 68 -22.77 3.45 11.68
C PRO A 68 -24.23 3.43 12.14
N GLY A 69 -25.16 3.26 11.21
CA GLY A 69 -26.60 3.25 11.49
C GLY A 69 -27.28 4.63 11.47
N SER A 70 -26.54 5.73 11.57
CA SER A 70 -27.12 7.07 11.43
C SER A 70 -27.60 7.35 9.99
N LEU A 71 -28.65 8.18 9.84
CA LEU A 71 -29.15 8.58 8.52
C LEU A 71 -28.06 9.26 7.68
N LYS A 72 -27.24 10.11 8.31
CA LYS A 72 -26.11 10.78 7.64
C LYS A 72 -25.07 9.77 7.14
N ARG A 73 -24.82 8.69 7.89
CA ARG A 73 -23.92 7.62 7.45
C ARG A 73 -24.50 6.86 6.26
N LYS A 74 -25.78 6.50 6.31
CA LYS A 74 -26.47 5.86 5.16
C LYS A 74 -26.41 6.70 3.88
N ILE A 75 -26.60 8.01 4.00
CA ILE A 75 -26.48 8.95 2.87
C ILE A 75 -25.05 8.95 2.31
N PHE A 76 -24.04 8.99 3.18
CA PHE A 76 -22.64 8.94 2.75
C PHE A 76 -22.31 7.63 2.04
N ASP A 77 -22.68 6.49 2.61
CA ASP A 77 -22.41 5.17 2.05
C ASP A 77 -23.14 5.00 0.70
N GLN A 78 -24.40 5.44 0.59
CA GLN A 78 -25.13 5.41 -0.68
C GLN A 78 -24.51 6.34 -1.74
N ALA A 79 -24.11 7.54 -1.35
CA ALA A 79 -23.43 8.48 -2.25
C ALA A 79 -22.08 7.92 -2.73
N PHE A 80 -21.35 7.24 -1.84
CA PHE A 80 -20.09 6.58 -2.14
C PHE A 80 -20.27 5.48 -3.19
N GLU A 81 -21.19 4.53 -2.96
CA GLU A 81 -21.47 3.44 -3.89
C GLU A 81 -22.00 3.95 -5.24
N SER A 82 -22.92 4.92 -5.22
CA SER A 82 -23.46 5.53 -6.43
C SER A 82 -22.36 6.22 -7.26
N ARG A 83 -21.46 6.95 -6.59
CA ARG A 83 -20.34 7.61 -7.26
C ARG A 83 -19.33 6.60 -7.79
N LEU A 84 -19.01 5.54 -7.04
CA LEU A 84 -18.09 4.49 -7.50
C LEU A 84 -18.62 3.81 -8.77
N ALA A 85 -19.92 3.50 -8.81
CA ALA A 85 -20.57 2.94 -9.99
C ALA A 85 -20.52 3.91 -11.19
N ALA A 86 -20.87 5.19 -10.97
CA ALA A 86 -20.81 6.22 -12.01
C ALA A 86 -19.40 6.39 -12.58
N LEU A 87 -18.37 6.45 -11.71
CA LEU A 87 -16.98 6.58 -12.13
C LEU A 87 -16.54 5.41 -13.01
N ARG A 88 -16.94 4.16 -12.69
CA ARG A 88 -16.65 2.98 -13.52
C ARG A 88 -17.27 3.04 -14.91
N GLU A 89 -18.37 3.77 -15.07
CA GLU A 89 -19.00 4.04 -16.37
C GLU A 89 -18.43 5.28 -17.08
N GLY A 90 -17.37 5.91 -16.54
CA GLY A 90 -16.79 7.15 -17.06
C GLY A 90 -17.67 8.38 -16.81
N LYS A 91 -18.61 8.31 -15.85
CA LYS A 91 -19.53 9.39 -15.48
C LYS A 91 -19.12 10.02 -14.14
N ASP A 92 -19.74 11.15 -13.81
CA ASP A 92 -19.52 11.87 -12.56
C ASP A 92 -20.84 12.13 -11.81
N THR A 93 -20.76 12.44 -10.52
CA THR A 93 -21.91 12.77 -9.66
C THR A 93 -21.75 14.17 -9.02
N PRO A 94 -21.97 15.27 -9.77
CA PRO A 94 -21.73 16.63 -9.30
C PRO A 94 -22.49 17.00 -8.02
N PHE A 95 -23.74 16.53 -7.88
CA PHE A 95 -24.55 16.78 -6.68
C PHE A 95 -23.90 16.18 -5.42
N TYR A 96 -23.41 14.94 -5.47
CA TYR A 96 -22.73 14.33 -4.34
C TYR A 96 -21.37 14.96 -4.08
N ASN A 97 -20.66 15.39 -5.13
CA ASN A 97 -19.41 16.15 -4.99
C ASN A 97 -19.60 17.40 -4.14
N GLU A 98 -20.66 18.17 -4.41
CA GLU A 98 -20.94 19.42 -3.70
C GLU A 98 -21.53 19.18 -2.31
N LYS A 99 -22.48 18.25 -2.15
CA LYS A 99 -23.25 18.10 -0.91
C LYS A 99 -22.68 17.10 0.09
N VAL A 100 -21.97 16.07 -0.37
CA VAL A 100 -21.47 14.97 0.48
C VAL A 100 -19.96 15.03 0.62
N PHE A 101 -19.23 15.21 -0.48
CA PHE A 101 -17.77 15.09 -0.50
C PHE A 101 -17.02 16.43 -0.33
N SER A 102 -17.70 17.57 -0.39
CA SER A 102 -17.10 18.90 -0.19
C SER A 102 -16.36 19.03 1.14
N LYS A 103 -17.00 18.65 2.25
CA LYS A 103 -16.40 18.71 3.59
C LYS A 103 -15.13 17.85 3.73
N PRO A 104 -15.11 16.56 3.34
CA PRO A 104 -13.87 15.81 3.28
C PRO A 104 -12.79 16.49 2.41
N ARG A 105 -13.15 17.01 1.23
CA ARG A 105 -12.20 17.66 0.30
C ARG A 105 -11.55 18.92 0.88
N GLU A 106 -12.27 19.70 1.67
CA GLU A 106 -11.72 20.87 2.37
C GLU A 106 -10.51 20.50 3.25
N ALA A 107 -10.47 19.29 3.81
CA ALA A 107 -9.34 18.83 4.62
C ALA A 107 -8.03 18.67 3.83
N LEU A 108 -8.08 18.64 2.49
CA LEU A 108 -6.93 18.65 1.60
C LEU A 108 -6.83 19.93 0.76
N GLY A 109 -7.48 21.02 1.21
CA GLY A 109 -7.47 22.32 0.53
C GLY A 109 -8.53 22.49 -0.56
N GLY A 110 -9.41 21.50 -0.79
CA GLY A 110 -10.60 21.62 -1.64
C GLY A 110 -10.37 21.61 -3.16
N ASN A 111 -9.12 21.75 -3.62
CA ASN A 111 -8.78 21.95 -5.03
C ASN A 111 -8.13 20.74 -5.71
N ILE A 112 -7.93 19.63 -5.01
CA ILE A 112 -7.26 18.45 -5.58
C ILE A 112 -8.08 17.86 -6.72
N ARG A 113 -7.40 17.56 -7.82
CA ARG A 113 -7.95 16.90 -9.01
C ARG A 113 -7.27 15.56 -9.29
N LEU A 114 -5.99 15.46 -8.94
CA LEU A 114 -5.15 14.30 -9.23
C LEU A 114 -4.29 13.93 -8.02
N PHE A 115 -4.17 12.64 -7.80
CA PHE A 115 -3.15 12.05 -6.93
C PHE A 115 -2.17 11.23 -7.77
N LEU A 116 -0.88 11.28 -7.42
CA LEU A 116 0.12 10.36 -7.93
C LEU A 116 0.64 9.50 -6.78
N SER A 117 0.49 8.19 -6.91
CA SER A 117 0.94 7.20 -5.93
C SER A 117 2.03 6.32 -6.51
N GLY A 118 3.14 6.19 -5.77
CA GLY A 118 4.25 5.30 -6.11
C GLY A 118 5.10 4.95 -4.89
N GLY A 119 6.14 4.13 -5.10
CA GLY A 119 7.10 3.74 -4.05
C GLY A 119 6.66 2.58 -3.14
N GLY A 120 5.42 2.12 -3.24
CA GLY A 120 4.91 0.94 -2.55
C GLY A 120 3.53 0.49 -3.07
N PRO A 121 3.05 -0.68 -2.64
CA PRO A 121 1.74 -1.19 -3.02
C PRO A 121 0.60 -0.35 -2.42
N LEU A 122 -0.39 -0.01 -3.25
CA LEU A 122 -1.60 0.70 -2.85
C LEU A 122 -2.77 -0.28 -2.79
N SER A 123 -3.49 -0.30 -1.67
CA SER A 123 -4.66 -1.18 -1.54
C SER A 123 -5.83 -0.68 -2.41
N ALA A 124 -6.60 -1.62 -2.97
CA ALA A 124 -7.76 -1.30 -3.79
C ALA A 124 -8.81 -0.48 -3.02
N ALA A 125 -8.98 -0.76 -1.74
CA ALA A 125 -9.90 -0.03 -0.88
C ALA A 125 -9.48 1.44 -0.72
N THR A 126 -8.18 1.71 -0.55
CA THR A 126 -7.67 3.09 -0.47
C THR A 126 -7.76 3.78 -1.82
N GLN A 127 -7.37 3.13 -2.91
CA GLN A 127 -7.47 3.71 -4.26
C GLN A 127 -8.91 4.10 -4.60
N ASN A 128 -9.87 3.20 -4.38
CA ASN A 128 -11.29 3.47 -4.62
C ASN A 128 -11.81 4.60 -3.72
N PHE A 129 -11.45 4.59 -2.43
CA PHE A 129 -11.88 5.65 -1.52
C PHE A 129 -11.40 7.03 -1.97
N MET A 130 -10.13 7.14 -2.34
CA MET A 130 -9.54 8.40 -2.82
C MET A 130 -10.17 8.85 -4.14
N ASN A 131 -10.36 7.93 -5.09
CA ASN A 131 -11.04 8.18 -6.38
C ASN A 131 -12.45 8.74 -6.19
N VAL A 132 -13.22 8.15 -5.27
CA VAL A 132 -14.60 8.55 -5.00
C VAL A 132 -14.64 9.87 -4.24
N VAL A 133 -13.92 10.00 -3.13
CA VAL A 133 -14.08 11.14 -2.23
C VAL A 133 -13.35 12.38 -2.75
N PHE A 134 -12.14 12.24 -3.28
CA PHE A 134 -11.25 13.38 -3.49
C PHE A 134 -10.93 13.68 -4.95
N GLY A 135 -10.63 12.67 -5.75
CA GLY A 135 -10.14 12.84 -7.12
C GLY A 135 -9.37 11.62 -7.61
N LEU A 136 -9.06 11.59 -8.90
CA LEU A 136 -8.47 10.42 -9.55
C LEU A 136 -7.06 10.15 -9.04
N MET A 137 -6.78 8.89 -8.72
CA MET A 137 -5.47 8.38 -8.37
C MET A 137 -4.82 7.76 -9.60
N VAL A 138 -3.64 8.26 -9.94
CA VAL A 138 -2.70 7.63 -10.86
C VAL A 138 -1.71 6.83 -10.03
N VAL A 139 -1.62 5.53 -10.32
CA VAL A 139 -0.71 4.60 -9.66
C VAL A 139 0.40 4.25 -10.62
N GLY A 140 1.65 4.40 -10.17
CA GLY A 140 2.84 4.02 -10.93
C GLY A 140 3.69 3.02 -10.17
N TRP A 141 4.32 2.12 -10.92
CA TRP A 141 5.43 1.30 -10.44
C TRP A 141 6.69 1.73 -11.15
N GLY A 142 7.79 1.70 -10.42
CA GLY A 142 9.12 2.01 -10.93
C GLY A 142 10.14 1.90 -9.81
N LEU A 143 11.41 1.87 -10.22
CA LEU A 143 12.56 1.73 -9.34
C LEU A 143 13.51 2.93 -9.50
N THR A 144 14.61 2.92 -8.75
CA THR A 144 15.64 3.96 -8.90
C THR A 144 16.35 3.80 -10.24
N GLU A 145 16.58 2.55 -10.61
CA GLU A 145 17.18 2.07 -11.85
C GLU A 145 16.36 2.46 -13.09
N THR A 146 15.07 2.76 -12.91
CA THR A 146 14.13 3.12 -13.99
C THR A 146 13.71 4.59 -13.95
N VAL A 147 14.38 5.44 -13.16
CA VAL A 147 14.02 6.86 -13.04
C VAL A 147 12.55 7.02 -12.63
N CYS A 148 12.15 6.30 -11.58
CA CYS A 148 10.84 6.32 -10.93
C CYS A 148 9.63 5.71 -11.67
N ILE A 149 9.74 5.39 -12.96
CA ILE A 149 8.63 4.82 -13.74
C ILE A 149 9.09 3.57 -14.49
N GLY A 150 8.25 2.55 -14.50
CA GLY A 150 8.30 1.40 -15.41
C GLY A 150 6.90 1.05 -15.92
N THR A 151 5.86 1.34 -15.15
CA THR A 151 4.49 1.47 -15.66
C THR A 151 3.73 2.57 -14.94
N ILE A 152 2.73 3.14 -15.60
CA ILE A 152 1.85 4.14 -14.99
C ILE A 152 0.40 3.96 -15.46
N SER A 153 -0.56 4.09 -14.54
CA SER A 153 -1.97 4.00 -14.90
C SER A 153 -2.39 5.19 -15.76
N ARG A 154 -3.22 4.93 -16.78
CA ARG A 154 -3.75 6.02 -17.61
C ARG A 154 -4.73 6.87 -16.81
N TRP A 155 -4.84 8.13 -17.20
CA TRP A 155 -5.90 8.98 -16.68
C TRP A 155 -7.27 8.36 -16.94
N GLY A 156 -8.06 8.18 -15.88
CA GLY A 156 -9.40 7.58 -15.95
C GLY A 156 -9.43 6.05 -15.88
N ASP A 157 -8.28 5.36 -15.83
CA ASP A 157 -8.24 3.94 -15.50
C ASP A 157 -8.44 3.75 -14.00
N LEU A 158 -9.62 3.26 -13.62
CA LEU A 158 -10.03 3.07 -12.23
C LEU A 158 -9.77 1.67 -11.71
N GLU A 159 -9.17 0.80 -12.54
CA GLU A 159 -8.86 -0.56 -12.13
C GLU A 159 -7.89 -0.55 -10.95
N ALA A 160 -8.26 -1.27 -9.91
CA ALA A 160 -7.52 -1.30 -8.68
C ALA A 160 -6.52 -2.47 -8.63
N GLY A 161 -5.40 -2.24 -7.95
CA GLY A 161 -4.35 -3.26 -7.80
C GLY A 161 -3.58 -3.54 -9.09
N VAL A 162 -3.66 -2.65 -10.08
CA VAL A 162 -2.76 -2.60 -11.25
C VAL A 162 -1.89 -1.35 -11.15
N THR A 163 -0.72 -1.38 -11.77
CA THR A 163 0.24 -0.26 -11.82
C THR A 163 0.27 0.41 -13.19
N GLY A 164 -0.68 0.04 -14.06
CA GLY A 164 -0.87 0.62 -15.38
C GLY A 164 -0.01 0.00 -16.47
N GLN A 165 0.27 0.77 -17.51
CA GLN A 165 0.93 0.28 -18.73
C GLN A 165 2.32 0.90 -18.87
N VAL A 166 3.14 0.29 -19.73
CA VAL A 166 4.42 0.84 -20.16
C VAL A 166 4.27 2.17 -20.90
N LEU A 167 5.28 3.03 -20.81
CA LEU A 167 5.38 4.26 -21.59
C LEU A 167 5.94 4.00 -23.00
N VAL A 168 5.83 5.00 -23.88
CA VAL A 168 6.16 4.89 -25.32
C VAL A 168 7.61 4.48 -25.58
N ALA A 169 8.54 4.83 -24.68
CA ALA A 169 9.96 4.54 -24.83
C ALA A 169 10.42 3.28 -24.07
N GLU A 170 9.49 2.47 -23.58
CA GLU A 170 9.77 1.34 -22.70
C GLU A 170 9.35 0.03 -23.37
N GLU A 171 10.22 -0.97 -23.29
CA GLU A 171 9.91 -2.35 -23.59
C GLU A 171 9.79 -3.12 -22.28
N LEU A 172 8.78 -3.96 -22.17
CA LEU A 172 8.54 -4.83 -21.01
C LEU A 172 8.33 -6.26 -21.49
N LYS A 173 8.99 -7.21 -20.82
CA LYS A 173 8.74 -8.65 -20.97
C LYS A 173 8.53 -9.30 -19.61
N LEU A 174 7.81 -10.41 -19.61
CA LEU A 174 7.80 -11.37 -18.50
C LEU A 174 8.85 -12.44 -18.80
N VAL A 175 9.74 -12.71 -17.85
CA VAL A 175 10.69 -13.81 -17.90
C VAL A 175 10.26 -14.87 -16.92
N ASP A 176 10.18 -16.12 -17.38
CA ASP A 176 9.89 -17.26 -16.53
C ASP A 176 10.94 -17.36 -15.40
N THR A 177 10.45 -17.63 -14.20
CA THR A 177 11.25 -17.97 -13.03
C THR A 177 11.02 -19.44 -12.69
N GLU A 178 11.59 -19.93 -11.59
CA GLU A 178 11.36 -21.31 -11.13
C GLU A 178 9.86 -21.61 -10.95
N ASP A 179 9.09 -20.64 -10.44
CA ASP A 179 7.70 -20.84 -10.03
C ASP A 179 6.67 -19.97 -10.74
N TYR A 180 7.10 -18.87 -11.36
CA TYR A 180 6.23 -18.00 -12.16
C TYR A 180 6.55 -18.19 -13.62
N LYS A 181 5.59 -18.73 -14.35
CA LYS A 181 5.77 -19.09 -15.74
C LYS A 181 4.67 -18.47 -16.60
N HIS A 182 4.98 -18.34 -17.88
CA HIS A 182 4.02 -18.01 -18.92
C HIS A 182 2.81 -18.98 -18.99
N THR A 183 2.91 -20.16 -18.38
CA THR A 183 1.83 -21.15 -18.30
C THR A 183 0.88 -20.96 -17.10
N ASN A 184 1.22 -20.08 -16.15
CA ASN A 184 0.37 -19.79 -14.99
C ASN A 184 -1.02 -19.29 -15.42
N LYS A 185 -2.02 -19.55 -14.56
CA LYS A 185 -3.43 -19.18 -14.75
C LYS A 185 -3.95 -18.41 -13.52
N PRO A 186 -4.85 -17.43 -13.70
CA PRO A 186 -5.55 -17.06 -14.93
C PRO A 186 -4.73 -16.23 -15.92
N LEU A 187 -3.62 -15.63 -15.47
CA LEU A 187 -2.72 -14.82 -16.29
C LEU A 187 -1.29 -15.40 -16.23
N PRO A 188 -0.49 -15.23 -17.30
CA PRO A 188 0.94 -15.53 -17.23
C PRO A 188 1.61 -14.64 -16.18
N GLU A 189 2.55 -15.21 -15.45
CA GLU A 189 3.34 -14.52 -14.43
C GLU A 189 4.82 -14.71 -14.71
N GLY A 190 5.65 -13.75 -14.29
CA GLY A 190 7.09 -13.83 -14.44
C GLY A 190 7.79 -12.62 -13.86
N GLU A 191 9.11 -12.64 -13.91
CA GLU A 191 9.91 -11.46 -13.61
C GLU A 191 9.62 -10.37 -14.66
N LEU A 192 9.31 -9.17 -14.19
CA LEU A 192 9.18 -7.99 -15.04
C LEU A 192 10.59 -7.54 -15.43
N CYS A 193 10.91 -7.59 -16.72
CA CYS A 193 12.18 -7.10 -17.24
C CYS A 193 11.92 -5.90 -18.16
N LEU A 194 12.67 -4.83 -17.97
CA LEU A 194 12.52 -3.57 -18.70
C LEU A 194 13.70 -3.31 -19.62
N ARG A 195 13.47 -2.69 -20.76
CA ARG A 195 14.51 -2.18 -21.65
C ARG A 195 14.12 -0.83 -22.22
N GLY A 196 15.08 0.08 -22.33
CA GLY A 196 14.88 1.39 -22.94
C GLY A 196 15.92 2.42 -22.49
N PRO A 197 15.87 3.64 -23.05
CA PRO A 197 16.88 4.68 -22.82
C PRO A 197 16.79 5.33 -21.44
N PHE A 198 15.73 5.08 -20.69
CA PHE A 198 15.49 5.62 -19.35
C PHE A 198 16.24 4.86 -18.26
N LEU A 199 16.74 3.66 -18.55
CA LEU A 199 17.46 2.85 -17.57
C LEU A 199 18.74 3.55 -17.12
N PHE A 200 19.05 3.40 -15.84
CA PHE A 200 20.34 3.76 -15.28
C PHE A 200 21.51 3.11 -16.03
N LYS A 201 22.70 3.69 -15.89
CA LYS A 201 23.93 3.19 -16.54
C LYS A 201 24.57 2.01 -15.80
N GLY A 202 24.05 1.65 -14.63
CA GLY A 202 24.65 0.69 -13.72
C GLY A 202 24.94 1.24 -12.33
N TYR A 203 25.36 0.35 -11.44
CA TYR A 203 25.70 0.67 -10.05
C TYR A 203 27.13 1.20 -9.95
N TYR A 204 27.30 2.31 -9.25
CA TYR A 204 28.59 2.98 -9.12
C TYR A 204 29.64 2.07 -8.47
N LYS A 205 30.75 1.82 -9.20
CA LYS A 205 31.87 0.94 -8.79
C LYS A 205 31.46 -0.52 -8.50
N GLN A 206 30.36 -0.98 -9.08
CA GLN A 206 29.81 -2.32 -8.85
C GLN A 206 29.49 -3.00 -10.19
N ASP A 207 30.53 -3.22 -11.01
CA ASP A 207 30.39 -3.76 -12.36
C ASP A 207 29.78 -5.17 -12.38
N ALA A 208 30.10 -6.00 -11.38
CA ALA A 208 29.55 -7.35 -11.26
C ALA A 208 28.02 -7.30 -11.06
N LEU A 209 27.54 -6.48 -10.13
CA LEU A 209 26.10 -6.30 -9.88
C LEU A 209 25.39 -5.61 -11.05
N THR A 210 26.10 -4.73 -11.77
CA THR A 210 25.56 -4.11 -12.99
C THR A 210 25.33 -5.15 -14.09
N LYS A 211 26.29 -6.07 -14.29
CA LYS A 211 26.17 -7.17 -15.26
C LYS A 211 25.17 -8.25 -14.84
N GLU A 212 24.92 -8.40 -13.54
CA GLU A 212 23.86 -9.26 -13.03
C GLU A 212 22.48 -8.65 -13.31
N ALA A 213 22.35 -7.33 -13.11
CA ALA A 213 21.07 -6.63 -13.25
C ALA A 213 20.69 -6.31 -14.70
N ILE A 214 21.66 -6.03 -15.58
CA ILE A 214 21.41 -5.75 -17.01
C ILE A 214 22.06 -6.86 -17.85
N ASP A 215 21.23 -7.60 -18.57
CA ASP A 215 21.69 -8.68 -19.43
C ASP A 215 22.41 -8.14 -20.70
N LYS A 216 23.03 -9.06 -21.44
CA LYS A 216 23.76 -8.75 -22.68
C LYS A 216 22.89 -8.13 -23.79
N ASP A 217 21.57 -8.33 -23.72
CA ASP A 217 20.58 -7.86 -24.69
C ASP A 217 19.94 -6.52 -24.24
N GLY A 218 20.43 -5.96 -23.12
CA GLY A 218 20.04 -4.67 -22.55
C GLY A 218 18.81 -4.73 -21.64
N TRP A 219 18.35 -5.92 -21.25
CA TRP A 219 17.21 -6.04 -20.33
C TRP A 219 17.66 -5.90 -18.89
N PHE A 220 17.00 -4.98 -18.19
CA PHE A 220 17.10 -4.83 -16.76
C PHE A 220 16.15 -5.81 -16.06
N HIS A 221 16.73 -6.72 -15.28
CA HIS A 221 16.07 -7.66 -14.39
C HIS A 221 15.68 -6.95 -13.09
N THR A 222 14.38 -6.65 -12.94
CA THR A 222 13.91 -5.80 -11.84
C THR A 222 13.86 -6.53 -10.50
N GLY A 223 13.84 -7.86 -10.51
CA GLY A 223 13.56 -8.68 -9.32
C GLY A 223 12.12 -8.58 -8.83
N ASP A 224 11.23 -7.88 -9.54
CA ASP A 224 9.80 -7.78 -9.26
C ASP A 224 9.03 -8.76 -10.16
N VAL A 225 8.07 -9.47 -9.58
CA VAL A 225 7.19 -10.44 -10.27
C VAL A 225 5.85 -9.79 -10.53
N GLY A 226 5.30 -9.99 -11.73
CA GLY A 226 3.99 -9.49 -12.10
C GLY A 226 3.29 -10.34 -13.16
N SER A 227 2.07 -9.93 -13.47
CA SER A 227 1.30 -10.40 -14.62
C SER A 227 0.86 -9.21 -15.47
N ILE A 228 0.55 -9.47 -16.74
CA ILE A 228 0.02 -8.48 -17.68
C ILE A 228 -1.39 -8.92 -18.07
N ASP A 229 -2.37 -8.05 -17.89
CA ASP A 229 -3.76 -8.34 -18.28
C ASP A 229 -4.01 -8.11 -19.77
N ALA A 230 -5.23 -8.44 -20.23
CA ALA A 230 -5.61 -8.30 -21.64
C ALA A 230 -5.63 -6.84 -22.14
N GLN A 231 -5.62 -5.87 -21.24
CA GLN A 231 -5.50 -4.44 -21.56
C GLN A 231 -4.05 -3.98 -21.51
N GLY A 232 -3.07 -4.86 -21.28
CA GLY A 232 -1.65 -4.50 -21.18
C GLY A 232 -1.28 -3.85 -19.84
N ARG A 233 -2.15 -3.92 -18.83
CA ARG A 233 -1.88 -3.35 -17.50
C ARG A 233 -1.10 -4.37 -16.68
N VAL A 234 -0.07 -3.88 -15.99
CA VAL A 234 0.75 -4.68 -15.09
C VAL A 234 0.09 -4.79 -13.73
N ARG A 235 0.05 -6.00 -13.20
CA ARG A 235 -0.32 -6.31 -11.81
C ARG A 235 0.92 -6.84 -11.10
N LEU A 236 1.39 -6.12 -10.09
CA LEU A 236 2.49 -6.61 -9.26
C LEU A 236 2.01 -7.74 -8.35
N VAL A 237 2.81 -8.80 -8.31
CA VAL A 237 2.63 -9.95 -7.41
C VAL A 237 3.53 -9.80 -6.20
N GLY A 238 4.80 -9.44 -6.38
CA GLY A 238 5.75 -9.27 -5.30
C GLY A 238 7.18 -9.13 -5.81
N ARG A 239 8.17 -9.39 -4.95
CA ARG A 239 9.58 -9.46 -5.36
C ARG A 239 10.07 -10.88 -5.29
N ILE A 240 10.89 -11.32 -6.24
CA ILE A 240 11.51 -12.66 -6.25
C ILE A 240 12.15 -12.95 -4.88
N LYS A 241 12.88 -11.97 -4.32
CA LYS A 241 13.57 -12.09 -3.02
C LYS A 241 12.69 -11.84 -1.79
N ALA A 242 11.44 -11.38 -1.96
CA ALA A 242 10.51 -11.06 -0.86
C ALA A 242 9.21 -11.89 -0.89
N LEU A 243 9.13 -12.87 -1.79
CA LEU A 243 8.06 -13.86 -1.82
C LEU A 243 8.47 -15.03 -0.93
N ALA A 244 7.59 -15.38 0.02
CA ALA A 244 7.81 -16.54 0.86
C ALA A 244 7.00 -17.72 0.34
N LYS A 245 7.59 -18.91 0.34
CA LYS A 245 6.93 -20.16 -0.04
C LYS A 245 6.50 -20.88 1.23
N ASN A 246 5.25 -21.36 1.25
CA ASN A 246 4.74 -22.21 2.34
C ASN A 246 5.00 -23.71 2.03
N VAL A 247 4.66 -24.60 2.97
CA VAL A 247 4.92 -26.06 2.82
C VAL A 247 4.18 -26.70 1.64
N LEU A 248 3.07 -26.09 1.22
CA LEU A 248 2.26 -26.55 0.08
C LEU A 248 2.79 -26.03 -1.26
N GLY A 249 3.89 -25.28 -1.24
CA GLY A 249 4.49 -24.67 -2.41
C GLY A 249 3.79 -23.40 -2.89
N GLU A 250 2.87 -22.85 -2.10
CA GLU A 250 2.13 -21.63 -2.43
C GLU A 250 2.99 -20.40 -2.09
N TYR A 251 2.93 -19.41 -2.98
CA TYR A 251 3.67 -18.16 -2.83
C TYR A 251 2.86 -17.09 -2.12
N VAL A 252 3.48 -16.49 -1.11
CA VAL A 252 2.91 -15.46 -0.27
C VAL A 252 3.58 -14.11 -0.56
N ALA A 253 2.79 -13.19 -1.11
CA ALA A 253 3.19 -11.81 -1.39
C ALA A 253 3.18 -10.96 -0.10
N LEU A 254 4.28 -11.03 0.66
CA LEU A 254 4.37 -10.41 1.99
C LEU A 254 4.00 -8.92 1.97
N GLU A 255 4.63 -8.11 1.11
CA GLU A 255 4.38 -6.65 1.08
C GLU A 255 2.93 -6.30 0.68
N MET A 256 2.31 -7.09 -0.19
CA MET A 256 0.91 -6.90 -0.58
C MET A 256 -0.03 -7.17 0.60
N LEU A 257 0.18 -8.29 1.29
CA LEU A 257 -0.62 -8.66 2.45
C LEU A 257 -0.42 -7.67 3.59
N GLU A 258 0.79 -7.20 3.83
CA GLU A 258 1.06 -6.15 4.83
C GLU A 258 0.37 -4.83 4.51
N SER A 259 0.30 -4.45 3.24
CA SER A 259 -0.47 -3.28 2.80
C SER A 259 -1.96 -3.45 3.11
N ILE A 260 -2.52 -4.64 2.84
CA ILE A 260 -3.92 -4.97 3.17
C ILE A 260 -4.13 -4.93 4.68
N TYR A 261 -3.34 -5.65 5.47
CA TYR A 261 -3.49 -5.72 6.92
C TYR A 261 -3.23 -4.37 7.62
N SER A 262 -2.37 -3.52 7.06
CA SER A 262 -2.13 -2.16 7.56
C SER A 262 -3.36 -1.24 7.49
N THR A 263 -4.42 -1.64 6.77
CA THR A 263 -5.70 -0.91 6.75
C THR A 263 -6.61 -1.30 7.93
N HIS A 264 -6.29 -2.36 8.68
CA HIS A 264 -7.11 -2.82 9.80
C HIS A 264 -7.05 -1.86 11.00
N LEU A 265 -8.17 -1.71 11.72
CA LEU A 265 -8.29 -0.74 12.82
C LEU A 265 -7.29 -0.98 13.96
N LEU A 266 -6.97 -2.25 14.25
CA LEU A 266 -6.01 -2.67 15.28
C LEU A 266 -4.56 -2.37 14.91
N VAL A 267 -4.26 -2.14 13.63
CA VAL A 267 -2.88 -2.07 13.15
C VAL A 267 -2.44 -0.62 13.10
N LEU A 268 -1.30 -0.33 13.73
CA LEU A 268 -0.62 0.95 13.59
C LEU A 268 0.00 1.03 12.18
N ASN A 269 -0.05 2.21 11.56
CA ASN A 269 0.23 2.38 10.13
C ASN A 269 1.58 1.76 9.70
N ASN A 270 1.55 0.88 8.69
CA ASN A 270 2.70 0.14 8.15
C ASN A 270 3.45 -0.70 9.18
N CYS A 271 2.78 -1.10 10.27
CA CYS A 271 3.35 -1.95 11.30
C CYS A 271 2.63 -3.31 11.40
N ALA A 272 2.20 -3.81 10.25
CA ALA A 272 1.84 -5.22 10.05
C ALA A 272 3.02 -5.90 9.37
N CYS A 273 3.66 -6.85 10.05
CA CYS A 273 4.70 -7.71 9.48
C CYS A 273 4.11 -9.09 9.25
N VAL A 274 3.96 -9.49 7.99
CA VAL A 274 3.51 -10.83 7.62
C VAL A 274 4.68 -11.78 7.74
N LEU A 275 4.44 -12.88 8.44
CA LEU A 275 5.42 -13.91 8.75
C LEU A 275 5.01 -15.21 8.07
N VAL A 276 5.99 -15.89 7.49
CA VAL A 276 5.79 -17.16 6.81
C VAL A 276 6.86 -18.13 7.28
N ASN A 277 6.43 -19.32 7.68
CA ASN A 277 7.31 -20.44 7.96
C ASN A 277 7.20 -21.44 6.80
N PRO A 278 8.31 -21.80 6.12
CA PRO A 278 8.31 -22.76 5.02
C PRO A 278 7.73 -24.14 5.37
N GLU A 279 7.72 -24.52 6.65
CA GLU A 279 7.19 -25.81 7.12
C GLU A 279 5.69 -25.77 7.45
N LYS A 280 5.06 -24.60 7.37
CA LYS A 280 3.64 -24.41 7.69
C LYS A 280 2.86 -24.01 6.44
N SER A 281 1.57 -24.34 6.38
CA SER A 281 0.69 -24.03 5.24
C SER A 281 0.00 -22.67 5.36
N TYR A 282 0.19 -21.97 6.48
CA TYR A 282 -0.50 -20.72 6.81
C TYR A 282 0.50 -19.60 7.13
N ILE A 283 0.00 -18.37 7.09
CA ILE A 283 0.76 -17.18 7.49
C ILE A 283 0.38 -16.75 8.91
N THR A 284 1.30 -16.05 9.56
CA THR A 284 1.05 -15.38 10.83
C THR A 284 1.38 -13.89 10.72
N LEU A 285 0.94 -13.10 11.69
CA LEU A 285 1.07 -11.65 11.65
C LEU A 285 1.65 -11.12 12.95
N LEU A 286 2.68 -10.30 12.85
CA LEU A 286 3.17 -9.49 13.97
C LEU A 286 2.71 -8.05 13.76
N VAL A 287 1.96 -7.52 14.72
CA VAL A 287 1.30 -6.22 14.62
C VAL A 287 1.75 -5.30 15.73
N LEU A 288 2.12 -4.08 15.38
CA LEU A 288 2.20 -2.99 16.34
C LEU A 288 0.83 -2.33 16.52
N THR A 289 0.42 -2.11 17.77
CA THR A 289 -0.83 -1.44 18.12
C THR A 289 -0.63 -0.44 19.26
N ASP A 290 -1.63 0.42 19.48
CA ASP A 290 -1.65 1.40 20.57
C ASP A 290 -2.85 1.17 21.48
N GLU A 291 -2.80 1.77 22.68
CA GLU A 291 -3.87 1.62 23.69
C GLU A 291 -5.23 2.04 23.14
N SER A 292 -5.29 3.15 22.40
CA SER A 292 -6.54 3.67 21.87
C SER A 292 -7.21 2.68 20.92
N ARG A 293 -6.44 2.04 20.02
CA ARG A 293 -6.95 1.06 19.05
C ARG A 293 -7.34 -0.25 19.71
N ALA A 294 -6.49 -0.75 20.59
CA ALA A 294 -6.72 -2.01 21.31
C ALA A 294 -7.98 -1.92 22.17
N MET A 295 -8.13 -0.84 22.96
CA MET A 295 -9.28 -0.66 23.83
C MET A 295 -10.57 -0.39 23.05
N LYS A 296 -10.49 0.33 21.92
CA LYS A 296 -11.64 0.53 21.03
C LYS A 296 -12.14 -0.79 20.44
N PHE A 297 -11.23 -1.63 19.94
CA PHE A 297 -11.58 -2.94 19.41
C PHE A 297 -12.16 -3.86 20.49
N ALA A 298 -11.58 -3.84 21.70
CA ALA A 298 -12.09 -4.60 22.83
C ALA A 298 -13.53 -4.21 23.17
N ALA A 299 -13.83 -2.91 23.20
CA ALA A 299 -15.18 -2.41 23.43
C ALA A 299 -16.17 -2.85 22.33
N GLU A 300 -15.76 -2.77 21.06
CA GLU A 300 -16.58 -3.21 19.90
C GLU A 300 -16.89 -4.72 19.94
N ASN A 301 -16.00 -5.51 20.54
CA ASN A 301 -16.14 -6.98 20.69
C ASN A 301 -16.59 -7.41 22.10
N GLN A 302 -16.99 -6.48 22.96
CA GLN A 302 -17.48 -6.77 24.32
C GLN A 302 -16.45 -7.52 25.19
N LEU A 303 -15.17 -7.21 25.00
CA LEU A 303 -14.05 -7.78 25.76
C LEU A 303 -13.62 -6.82 26.87
N SER A 304 -13.38 -7.37 28.06
CA SER A 304 -12.93 -6.63 29.24
C SER A 304 -11.46 -6.89 29.50
N GLY A 305 -10.66 -5.84 29.68
CA GLY A 305 -9.24 -5.96 29.99
C GLY A 305 -8.56 -4.61 30.10
N LYS A 306 -7.25 -4.63 30.40
CA LYS A 306 -6.40 -3.43 30.46
C LYS A 306 -5.26 -3.54 29.46
N PHE A 307 -4.89 -2.43 28.84
CA PHE A 307 -3.68 -2.36 28.03
C PHE A 307 -2.42 -2.38 28.92
N PRO A 308 -1.32 -3.06 28.52
CA PRO A 308 -1.15 -3.91 27.34
C PRO A 308 -1.56 -5.37 27.57
N ALA A 309 -2.00 -5.76 28.78
CA ALA A 309 -2.30 -7.15 29.14
C ALA A 309 -3.36 -7.81 28.24
N ILE A 310 -4.36 -7.05 27.80
CA ILE A 310 -5.42 -7.51 26.89
C ILE A 310 -4.89 -8.02 25.55
N LEU A 311 -3.71 -7.57 25.11
CA LEU A 311 -3.09 -8.00 23.86
C LEU A 311 -2.67 -9.47 23.86
N LYS A 312 -2.52 -10.06 25.06
CA LYS A 312 -2.18 -11.48 25.25
C LYS A 312 -3.39 -12.35 25.60
N ASP A 313 -4.59 -11.75 25.70
CA ASP A 313 -5.81 -12.49 26.00
C ASP A 313 -6.23 -13.34 24.79
N GLU A 314 -6.46 -14.63 24.98
CA GLU A 314 -6.87 -15.57 23.93
C GLU A 314 -8.16 -15.13 23.23
N LYS A 315 -9.14 -14.57 23.96
CA LYS A 315 -10.40 -14.09 23.38
C LYS A 315 -10.17 -12.87 22.49
N PHE A 316 -9.25 -12.00 22.89
CA PHE A 316 -8.86 -10.84 22.08
C PHE A 316 -8.13 -11.28 20.80
N ILE A 317 -7.19 -12.21 20.91
CA ILE A 317 -6.45 -12.76 19.76
C ILE A 317 -7.41 -13.46 18.80
N GLN A 318 -8.32 -14.30 19.27
CA GLN A 318 -9.31 -14.99 18.42
C GLN A 318 -10.23 -14.00 17.68
N ALA A 319 -10.74 -12.98 18.38
CA ALA A 319 -11.54 -11.93 17.76
C ALA A 319 -10.74 -11.15 16.71
N ALA A 320 -9.47 -10.85 16.99
CA ALA A 320 -8.59 -10.17 16.06
C ALA A 320 -8.28 -11.00 14.81
N VAL A 321 -7.94 -12.29 14.97
CA VAL A 321 -7.70 -13.22 13.85
C VAL A 321 -8.94 -13.30 12.95
N LYS A 322 -10.13 -13.44 13.55
CA LYS A 322 -11.38 -13.46 12.79
C LYS A 322 -11.57 -12.17 11.99
N SER A 323 -11.39 -11.01 12.63
CA SER A 323 -11.57 -9.71 11.98
C SER A 323 -10.54 -9.45 10.86
N LEU A 324 -9.29 -9.84 11.06
CA LEU A 324 -8.23 -9.79 10.05
C LEU A 324 -8.51 -10.75 8.88
N GLY A 325 -9.02 -11.95 9.17
CA GLY A 325 -9.46 -12.91 8.16
C GLY A 325 -10.58 -12.35 7.30
N GLU A 326 -11.61 -11.74 7.90
CA GLU A 326 -12.69 -11.07 7.18
C GLU A 326 -12.19 -9.94 6.27
N LEU A 327 -11.19 -9.16 6.72
CA LEU A 327 -10.55 -8.13 5.91
C LEU A 327 -9.86 -8.73 4.67
N ALA A 328 -9.08 -9.80 4.85
CA ALA A 328 -8.37 -10.47 3.77
C ALA A 328 -9.34 -11.12 2.76
N THR A 329 -10.41 -11.77 3.24
CA THR A 329 -11.46 -12.33 2.38
C THR A 329 -12.17 -11.24 1.57
N LYS A 330 -12.50 -10.10 2.19
CA LYS A 330 -13.07 -8.94 1.47
C LYS A 330 -12.11 -8.37 0.42
N ALA A 331 -10.80 -8.49 0.62
CA ALA A 331 -9.77 -8.12 -0.35
C ALA A 331 -9.50 -9.22 -1.41
N GLY A 332 -10.33 -10.29 -1.45
CA GLY A 332 -10.23 -11.36 -2.43
C GLY A 332 -8.98 -12.24 -2.26
N ARG A 333 -8.45 -12.36 -1.04
CA ARG A 333 -7.28 -13.20 -0.75
C ARG A 333 -7.67 -14.68 -0.65
N LYS A 334 -6.74 -15.56 -1.03
CA LYS A 334 -6.89 -17.02 -0.98
C LYS A 334 -6.76 -17.54 0.46
N HIS A 335 -7.27 -18.73 0.73
CA HIS A 335 -7.32 -19.29 2.10
C HIS A 335 -5.94 -19.34 2.80
N PHE A 336 -4.87 -19.69 2.08
CA PHE A 336 -3.51 -19.74 2.62
C PHE A 336 -2.91 -18.34 2.91
N GLU A 337 -3.49 -17.28 2.36
CA GLU A 337 -3.10 -15.89 2.62
C GLU A 337 -3.86 -15.30 3.84
N LEU A 338 -4.70 -16.07 4.53
CA LEU A 338 -5.37 -15.62 5.74
C LEU A 338 -4.49 -15.88 6.96
N VAL A 339 -4.37 -14.87 7.82
CA VAL A 339 -3.65 -14.96 9.09
C VAL A 339 -4.28 -16.03 9.97
N LYS A 340 -3.50 -17.02 10.38
CA LYS A 340 -3.91 -18.05 11.34
C LYS A 340 -3.78 -17.56 12.78
N ASN A 341 -2.63 -16.95 13.10
CA ASN A 341 -2.30 -16.44 14.43
C ASN A 341 -1.71 -15.02 14.32
N VAL A 342 -1.98 -14.18 15.32
CA VAL A 342 -1.47 -12.81 15.41
C VAL A 342 -0.79 -12.57 16.76
N CYS A 343 0.35 -11.89 16.73
CA CYS A 343 1.02 -11.36 17.92
C CYS A 343 0.93 -9.84 17.89
N PHE A 344 0.53 -9.25 19.02
CA PHE A 344 0.49 -7.81 19.19
C PHE A 344 1.66 -7.33 20.05
N THR A 345 2.31 -6.27 19.61
CA THR A 345 3.33 -5.55 20.37
C THR A 345 2.94 -4.08 20.53
N CYS A 346 3.41 -3.46 21.60
CA CYS A 346 3.25 -2.04 21.91
C CYS A 346 4.59 -1.29 21.94
N ASP A 347 5.62 -1.87 21.32
CA ASP A 347 6.93 -1.24 21.17
C ASP A 347 6.90 -0.04 20.19
N GLU A 348 8.05 0.54 19.89
CA GLU A 348 8.16 1.54 18.82
C GLU A 348 8.87 0.96 17.61
N TRP A 349 8.33 1.18 16.40
CA TRP A 349 8.99 0.86 15.14
C TRP A 349 9.31 2.15 14.40
N THR A 350 10.59 2.53 14.36
CA THR A 350 11.02 3.79 13.75
C THR A 350 12.25 3.60 12.86
N PRO A 351 12.59 4.57 12.00
CA PRO A 351 13.86 4.55 11.28
C PRO A 351 15.07 4.63 12.22
N GLU A 352 14.97 5.37 13.32
CA GLU A 352 16.05 5.61 14.28
C GLU A 352 16.44 4.35 15.04
N ASN A 353 15.46 3.51 15.41
CA ASN A 353 15.73 2.22 16.04
C ASN A 353 15.97 1.08 15.05
N GLY A 354 16.04 1.40 13.75
CA GLY A 354 16.40 0.45 12.70
C GLY A 354 15.29 -0.53 12.32
N MET A 355 14.08 -0.41 12.86
CA MET A 355 12.94 -1.27 12.49
C MET A 355 12.34 -0.90 11.14
N LEU A 356 12.45 0.38 10.77
CA LEU A 356 11.98 0.89 9.50
C LEU A 356 13.15 1.45 8.66
N THR A 357 12.97 1.50 7.35
CA THR A 357 13.81 2.30 6.46
C THR A 357 13.45 3.78 6.57
N ALA A 358 14.28 4.68 6.03
CA ALA A 358 13.93 6.11 5.95
C ALA A 358 12.62 6.38 5.16
N ALA A 359 12.24 5.46 4.26
CA ALA A 359 10.98 5.47 3.54
C ALA A 359 9.83 4.78 4.31
N MET A 360 10.01 4.50 5.60
CA MET A 360 9.04 3.83 6.48
C MET A 360 8.60 2.44 6.00
N LYS A 361 9.52 1.70 5.35
CA LYS A 361 9.33 0.28 5.00
C LYS A 361 9.89 -0.63 6.11
N LEU A 362 9.29 -1.79 6.30
CA LEU A 362 9.72 -2.76 7.31
C LEU A 362 11.11 -3.33 7.00
N LYS A 363 12.01 -3.34 7.99
CA LYS A 363 13.28 -4.08 7.94
C LYS A 363 13.09 -5.45 8.59
N ARG A 364 12.59 -6.41 7.82
CA ARG A 364 12.23 -7.77 8.29
C ARG A 364 13.33 -8.47 9.07
N SER A 365 14.59 -8.38 8.63
CA SER A 365 15.70 -9.04 9.32
C SER A 365 15.85 -8.58 10.77
N VAL A 366 15.69 -7.27 11.02
CA VAL A 366 15.77 -6.66 12.35
C VAL A 366 14.55 -7.04 13.19
N ILE A 367 13.35 -7.01 12.59
CA ILE A 367 12.10 -7.39 13.25
C ILE A 367 12.14 -8.87 13.65
N ASN A 368 12.54 -9.76 12.73
CA ASN A 368 12.65 -11.18 12.98
C ASN A 368 13.66 -11.49 14.10
N GLN A 369 14.77 -10.76 14.16
CA GLN A 369 15.77 -10.94 15.22
C GLN A 369 15.25 -10.47 16.59
N LYS A 370 14.57 -9.32 16.66
CA LYS A 370 14.06 -8.80 17.94
C LYS A 370 12.92 -9.65 18.50
N TYR A 371 11.99 -10.06 17.65
CA TYR A 371 10.77 -10.78 18.04
C TYR A 371 10.85 -12.28 17.81
N ALA A 372 12.07 -12.85 17.75
CA ALA A 372 12.27 -14.26 17.40
C ALA A 372 11.44 -15.21 18.28
N LYS A 373 11.37 -14.95 19.60
CA LYS A 373 10.62 -15.79 20.55
C LYS A 373 9.11 -15.74 20.32
N GLU A 374 8.58 -14.55 20.09
CA GLU A 374 7.17 -14.34 19.80
C GLU A 374 6.78 -14.95 18.45
N ILE A 375 7.66 -14.84 17.45
CA ILE A 375 7.48 -15.43 16.13
C ILE A 375 7.44 -16.95 16.20
N GLU A 376 8.34 -17.57 16.96
CA GLU A 376 8.35 -19.02 17.18
C GLU A 376 7.01 -19.49 17.76
N GLN A 377 6.47 -18.79 18.76
CA GLN A 377 5.18 -19.15 19.38
C GLN A 377 4.00 -19.10 18.40
N LEU A 378 4.05 -18.22 17.40
CA LEU A 378 2.97 -18.09 16.41
C LEU A 378 2.84 -19.33 15.49
N PHE A 379 3.92 -20.08 15.27
CA PHE A 379 3.94 -21.25 14.38
C PHE A 379 3.87 -22.60 15.10
N VAL A 380 3.81 -22.60 16.44
CA VAL A 380 3.80 -23.81 17.29
C VAL A 380 2.38 -24.22 17.72
N ALA A 381 1.42 -23.30 17.68
CA ALA A 381 0.03 -23.62 18.00
C ALA A 381 -0.66 -24.34 16.82
N GLU A 382 -0.79 -25.66 16.91
CA GLU A 382 -1.72 -26.46 16.09
C GLU A 382 -3.16 -26.34 16.59
#